data_AF-A0A9E0MBP2-F1
#
_entry.id   AF-A0A9E0MBP2-F1
#
_cell.length_a   1.000
_cell.length_b   1.000
_cell.length_c   1.000
_cell.angle_alpha   90.00
_cell.angle_beta   90.00
_cell.angle_gamma   90.00
#
_symmetry.space_group_name_H-M   'P 1'
#
loop_
_entity.id
_entity.type
_entity.pdbx_description
1 polymer ?
#
loop_
_entity_poly.entity_id
_entity_poly.type
_entity_poly.pdbx_seq_one_letter_code
_entity_poly.pdbx_strand_id
1 'polypeptide(L)'
;MNTPGKPHKPFSMIREFQLADWFTLGNALCGTGAIFSAISFVQTGATRHLHFAAALILAALVFDVLDGRVARWRQQASSLGRELDSLADVISFGVAPAMLAYASGMQGFFDRIVLAYFVACGVSRLARYNVTAETMSDDSGKVSHFEGTPIPTSVVLVALLEVAAWTGALRQDLWFGETSIAGLTLHPLVLLFGLSGSLMISRIRIPKP
;
A
#
# COMPACT_ATOMS: atom_id res chain seq x y z
N MET A 1 -24.26 22.08 -42.88
CA MET A 1 -24.62 20.69 -42.50
C MET A 1 -23.97 20.43 -41.15
N ASN A 2 -24.70 20.62 -40.06
CA ASN A 2 -24.18 20.37 -38.71
C ASN A 2 -24.30 18.87 -38.43
N THR A 3 -23.18 18.21 -38.20
CA THR A 3 -23.16 16.82 -37.71
C THR A 3 -23.75 16.80 -36.30
N PRO A 4 -24.75 15.94 -36.00
CA PRO A 4 -25.22 15.80 -34.63
C PRO A 4 -24.10 15.16 -33.81
N GLY A 5 -23.57 15.92 -32.84
CA GLY A 5 -22.61 15.41 -31.86
C GLY A 5 -23.20 14.20 -31.14
N LYS A 6 -22.43 13.11 -31.05
CA LYS A 6 -22.84 11.91 -30.31
C LYS A 6 -23.27 12.31 -28.89
N PRO A 7 -24.41 11.82 -28.37
CA PRO A 7 -24.81 12.13 -27.01
C PRO A 7 -23.77 11.56 -26.04
N HIS A 8 -23.14 12.42 -25.23
CA HIS A 8 -22.37 12.00 -24.07
C HIS A 8 -23.33 11.27 -23.14
N LYS A 9 -23.25 9.93 -23.10
CA LYS A 9 -23.93 9.17 -22.05
C LYS A 9 -23.32 9.60 -20.71
N PRO A 10 -24.12 10.00 -19.72
CA PRO A 10 -23.59 10.28 -18.40
C PRO A 10 -22.93 9.00 -17.87
N PHE A 11 -21.65 9.10 -17.50
CA PHE A 11 -20.92 8.04 -16.82
C PHE A 11 -21.73 7.61 -15.58
N SER A 12 -22.38 6.45 -15.65
CA SER A 12 -23.07 5.88 -14.49
C SER A 12 -22.07 5.01 -13.77
N MET A 13 -21.29 5.63 -12.88
CA MET A 13 -20.19 5.00 -12.15
C MET A 13 -20.60 3.63 -11.58
N ILE A 14 -21.78 3.56 -10.94
CA ILE A 14 -22.32 2.37 -10.27
C ILE A 14 -22.68 1.22 -11.24
N ARG A 15 -23.02 1.53 -12.49
CA ARG A 15 -23.53 0.54 -13.47
C ARG A 15 -22.42 -0.15 -14.27
N GLU A 16 -21.20 0.39 -14.21
CA GLU A 16 -20.00 -0.15 -14.85
C GLU A 16 -19.08 -0.91 -13.88
N PHE A 17 -19.38 -0.92 -12.56
CA PHE A 17 -18.61 -1.70 -11.58
C PHE A 17 -18.67 -3.19 -11.92
N GLN A 18 -17.53 -3.73 -12.32
CA GLN A 18 -17.30 -5.16 -12.40
C GLN A 18 -17.16 -5.71 -10.97
N LEU A 19 -17.34 -7.01 -10.78
CA LEU A 19 -17.16 -7.63 -9.46
C LEU A 19 -15.74 -7.38 -8.88
N ALA A 20 -14.73 -7.24 -9.75
CA ALA A 20 -13.37 -6.91 -9.34
C ALA A 20 -13.31 -5.54 -8.63
N ASP A 21 -13.97 -4.52 -9.19
CA ASP A 21 -13.96 -3.16 -8.63
C ASP A 21 -14.58 -3.09 -7.22
N TRP A 22 -15.55 -3.96 -6.90
CA TRP A 22 -16.10 -4.08 -5.54
C TRP A 22 -15.11 -4.68 -4.55
N PHE A 23 -14.30 -5.64 -4.97
CA PHE A 23 -13.23 -6.20 -4.15
C PHE A 23 -12.11 -5.18 -3.92
N THR A 24 -11.75 -4.41 -4.95
CA THR A 24 -10.80 -3.30 -4.83
C THR A 24 -11.30 -2.20 -3.88
N LEU A 25 -12.60 -1.87 -3.92
CA LEU A 25 -13.19 -0.99 -2.90
C LEU A 25 -13.11 -1.62 -1.50
N GLY A 26 -13.29 -2.93 -1.39
CA GLY A 26 -13.08 -3.69 -0.14
C GLY A 26 -11.63 -3.56 0.38
N ASN A 27 -10.64 -3.66 -0.50
CA ASN A 27 -9.23 -3.41 -0.20
C ASN A 27 -9.06 -1.98 0.38
N ALA A 28 -9.52 -0.95 -0.34
CA ALA A 28 -9.42 0.44 0.11
C ALA A 28 -10.12 0.73 1.45
N LEU A 29 -11.29 0.12 1.68
CA LEU A 29 -12.03 0.22 2.94
C LEU A 29 -11.25 -0.42 4.09
N CYS A 30 -10.61 -1.57 3.87
CA CYS A 30 -9.76 -2.21 4.87
C CYS A 30 -8.53 -1.36 5.21
N GLY A 31 -7.84 -0.82 4.20
CA GLY A 31 -6.71 0.09 4.42
C GLY A 31 -7.10 1.35 5.19
N THR A 32 -8.21 1.97 4.84
CA THR A 32 -8.73 3.15 5.55
C THR A 32 -9.14 2.80 6.98
N GLY A 33 -9.81 1.66 7.18
CA GLY A 33 -10.16 1.16 8.52
C GLY A 33 -8.92 0.90 9.39
N ALA A 34 -7.84 0.38 8.80
CA ALA A 34 -6.58 0.18 9.51
C ALA A 34 -5.97 1.52 9.96
N ILE A 35 -6.04 2.56 9.11
CA ILE A 35 -5.60 3.92 9.48
C ILE A 35 -6.43 4.47 10.63
N PHE A 36 -7.75 4.35 10.59
CA PHE A 36 -8.60 4.79 11.70
C PHE A 36 -8.27 4.06 12.99
N SER A 37 -8.07 2.74 12.93
CA SER A 37 -7.70 1.96 14.09
C SER A 37 -6.31 2.36 14.64
N ALA A 38 -5.33 2.64 13.78
CA ALA A 38 -4.03 3.18 14.20
C ALA A 38 -4.16 4.54 14.91
N ILE A 39 -5.03 5.44 14.40
CA ILE A 39 -5.32 6.71 15.07
C ILE A 39 -6.01 6.48 16.42
N SER A 40 -6.97 5.56 16.50
CA SER A 40 -7.61 5.18 17.77
C SER A 40 -6.60 4.62 18.76
N PHE A 41 -5.60 3.85 18.33
CA PHE A 41 -4.50 3.42 19.20
C PHE A 41 -3.71 4.60 19.76
N VAL A 42 -3.37 5.59 18.93
CA VAL A 42 -2.64 6.79 19.40
C VAL A 42 -3.42 7.52 20.48
N GLN A 43 -4.76 7.63 20.31
CA GLN A 43 -5.65 8.34 21.23
C GLN A 43 -5.92 7.56 22.54
N THR A 44 -6.14 6.25 22.44
CA THR A 44 -6.62 5.44 23.58
C THR A 44 -5.51 4.64 24.27
N GLY A 45 -4.40 4.38 23.56
CA GLY A 45 -3.35 3.45 23.99
C GLY A 45 -3.75 1.98 23.99
N ALA A 46 -4.97 1.62 23.60
CA ALA A 46 -5.46 0.25 23.67
C ALA A 46 -4.91 -0.60 22.50
N THR A 47 -4.01 -1.53 22.81
CA THR A 47 -3.31 -2.40 21.83
C THR A 47 -4.25 -3.20 20.92
N ARG A 48 -5.48 -3.47 21.35
CA ARG A 48 -6.54 -4.06 20.51
C ARG A 48 -6.70 -3.34 19.17
N HIS A 49 -6.54 -2.02 19.15
CA HIS A 49 -6.63 -1.24 17.92
C HIS A 49 -5.46 -1.50 16.95
N LEU A 50 -4.25 -1.76 17.45
CA LEU A 50 -3.14 -2.17 16.58
C LEU A 50 -3.38 -3.56 15.98
N HIS A 51 -3.81 -4.52 16.81
CA HIS A 51 -4.15 -5.88 16.34
C HIS A 51 -5.25 -5.85 15.29
N PHE A 52 -6.28 -5.02 15.50
CA PHE A 52 -7.35 -4.85 14.53
C PHE A 52 -6.86 -4.18 13.24
N ALA A 53 -5.97 -3.19 13.34
CA ALA A 53 -5.38 -2.54 12.17
C ALA A 53 -4.53 -3.50 11.34
N ALA A 54 -3.70 -4.33 11.99
CA ALA A 54 -2.91 -5.36 11.33
C ALA A 54 -3.80 -6.40 10.64
N ALA A 55 -4.86 -6.86 11.31
CA ALA A 55 -5.83 -7.79 10.74
C ALA A 55 -6.55 -7.20 9.50
N LEU A 56 -6.88 -5.90 9.53
CA LEU A 56 -7.48 -5.22 8.37
C LEU A 56 -6.52 -5.14 7.18
N ILE A 57 -5.23 -4.89 7.39
CA ILE A 57 -4.25 -4.90 6.30
C ILE A 57 -4.10 -6.31 5.69
N LEU A 58 -4.17 -7.36 6.51
CA LEU A 58 -4.21 -8.74 6.00
C LEU A 58 -5.50 -9.02 5.22
N ALA A 59 -6.65 -8.52 5.68
CA ALA A 59 -7.90 -8.62 4.93
C ALA A 59 -7.82 -7.87 3.59
N ALA A 60 -7.18 -6.69 3.58
CA ALA A 60 -6.92 -5.92 2.36
C ALA A 60 -6.11 -6.72 1.34
N LEU A 61 -5.07 -7.45 1.79
CA LEU A 61 -4.30 -8.38 0.95
C LEU A 61 -5.14 -9.50 0.34
N VAL A 62 -6.07 -10.06 1.12
CA VAL A 62 -6.97 -11.08 0.60
C VAL A 62 -7.88 -10.48 -0.49
N PHE A 63 -8.40 -9.27 -0.31
CA PHE A 63 -9.23 -8.60 -1.31
C PHE A 63 -8.47 -8.28 -2.60
N ASP A 64 -7.24 -7.77 -2.50
CA ASP A 64 -6.32 -7.54 -3.63
C ASP A 64 -6.04 -8.83 -4.43
N VAL A 65 -5.70 -9.92 -3.75
CA VAL A 65 -5.46 -11.20 -4.44
C VAL A 65 -6.72 -11.73 -5.14
N LEU A 66 -7.89 -11.50 -4.55
CA LEU A 66 -9.18 -11.91 -5.11
C LEU A 66 -9.57 -11.06 -6.32
N ASP A 67 -9.41 -9.73 -6.26
CA ASP A 67 -9.77 -8.85 -7.38
C ASP A 67 -8.93 -9.15 -8.62
N GLY A 68 -7.62 -9.36 -8.46
CA GLY A 68 -6.71 -9.69 -9.55
C GLY A 68 -7.02 -11.07 -10.14
N ARG A 69 -7.51 -12.01 -9.31
CA ARG A 69 -7.94 -13.34 -9.79
C ARG A 69 -9.27 -13.27 -10.54
N VAL A 70 -10.21 -12.44 -10.08
CA VAL A 70 -11.51 -12.20 -10.74
C VAL A 70 -11.32 -11.47 -12.06
N ALA A 71 -10.45 -10.45 -12.12
CA ALA A 71 -10.13 -9.71 -13.33
C ALA A 71 -9.50 -10.61 -14.40
N ARG A 72 -8.56 -11.48 -14.02
CA ARG A 72 -7.97 -12.47 -14.94
C ARG A 72 -8.99 -13.50 -15.43
N TRP A 73 -9.86 -13.98 -14.54
CA TRP A 73 -10.88 -14.95 -14.91
C TRP A 73 -11.91 -14.38 -15.89
N ARG A 74 -12.26 -13.10 -15.74
CA ARG A 74 -13.22 -12.41 -16.62
C ARG A 74 -12.64 -11.94 -17.94
N GLN A 75 -11.31 -12.03 -18.16
CA GLN A 75 -10.61 -11.56 -19.36
C GLN A 75 -10.98 -10.11 -19.74
N GLN A 76 -11.44 -9.33 -18.76
CA GLN A 76 -11.87 -7.95 -18.90
C GLN A 76 -11.17 -7.18 -17.79
N ALA A 77 -10.00 -6.61 -18.11
CA ALA A 77 -9.37 -5.62 -17.27
C ALA A 77 -9.74 -4.23 -17.83
N SER A 78 -10.59 -3.51 -17.11
CA SER A 78 -10.90 -2.12 -17.43
C SER A 78 -9.72 -1.21 -17.07
N SER A 79 -9.45 -0.16 -17.86
CA SER A 79 -8.46 0.86 -17.51
C SER A 79 -8.82 1.58 -16.20
N LEU A 80 -10.11 1.81 -15.96
CA LEU A 80 -10.61 2.40 -14.72
C LEU A 80 -10.33 1.49 -13.50
N GLY A 81 -10.58 0.19 -13.64
CA GLY A 81 -10.35 -0.78 -12.56
C GLY A 81 -8.88 -0.88 -12.17
N ARG A 82 -7.96 -0.77 -13.14
CA ARG A 82 -6.51 -0.73 -12.88
C ARG A 82 -6.08 0.50 -12.08
N GLU A 83 -6.62 1.67 -12.41
CA GLU A 83 -6.35 2.89 -11.65
C GLU A 83 -6.94 2.81 -10.24
N LEU A 84 -8.15 2.26 -10.11
CA LEU A 84 -8.79 2.05 -8.80
C LEU A 84 -7.98 1.10 -7.92
N ASP A 85 -7.46 0.02 -8.50
CA ASP A 85 -6.58 -0.96 -7.86
C ASP A 85 -5.31 -0.32 -7.31
N SER A 86 -4.63 0.47 -8.14
CA SER A 86 -3.45 1.21 -7.72
C SER A 86 -3.73 2.21 -6.59
N LEU A 87 -4.87 2.92 -6.63
CA LEU A 87 -5.24 3.84 -5.56
C LEU A 87 -5.54 3.09 -4.25
N ALA A 88 -6.23 1.95 -4.32
CA ALA A 88 -6.50 1.09 -3.17
C ALA A 88 -5.20 0.56 -2.54
N ASP A 89 -4.26 0.10 -3.38
CA ASP A 89 -2.95 -0.39 -2.96
C ASP A 89 -2.08 0.65 -2.27
N VAL A 90 -2.08 1.89 -2.76
CA VAL A 90 -1.39 3.00 -2.08
C VAL A 90 -1.93 3.17 -0.66
N ILE A 91 -3.26 3.12 -0.49
CA ILE A 91 -3.89 3.31 0.82
C ILE A 91 -3.55 2.13 1.75
N SER A 92 -3.79 0.90 1.30
CA SER A 92 -3.71 -0.30 2.13
C SER A 92 -2.29 -0.78 2.40
N PHE A 93 -1.37 -0.62 1.45
CA PHE A 93 -0.02 -1.16 1.54
C PHE A 93 1.08 -0.09 1.56
N GLY A 94 0.75 1.17 1.27
CA GLY A 94 1.64 2.32 1.44
C GLY A 94 1.32 3.09 2.72
N VAL A 95 0.16 3.75 2.74
CA VAL A 95 -0.21 4.70 3.79
C VAL A 95 -0.53 3.98 5.11
N ALA A 96 -1.34 2.92 5.08
CA ALA A 96 -1.74 2.23 6.30
C ALA A 96 -0.52 1.67 7.09
N PRO A 97 0.43 0.94 6.49
CA PRO A 97 1.63 0.48 7.21
C PRO A 97 2.46 1.63 7.80
N ALA A 98 2.60 2.74 7.07
CA ALA A 98 3.30 3.93 7.57
C ALA A 98 2.58 4.55 8.78
N MET A 99 1.24 4.56 8.77
CA MET A 99 0.44 5.03 9.89
C MET A 99 0.52 4.09 11.11
N LEU A 100 0.56 2.77 10.91
CA LEU A 100 0.78 1.81 11.99
C LEU A 100 2.17 2.00 12.62
N ALA A 101 3.19 2.23 11.79
CA ALA A 101 4.54 2.50 12.26
C ALA A 101 4.59 3.76 13.14
N TYR A 102 4.00 4.85 12.65
CA TYR A 102 3.87 6.09 13.41
C TYR A 102 3.09 5.88 14.72
N ALA A 103 1.99 5.15 14.67
CA ALA A 103 1.17 4.84 15.83
C ALA A 103 1.92 4.01 16.87
N SER A 104 2.77 3.08 16.42
CA SER A 104 3.57 2.20 17.28
C SER A 104 4.69 2.91 18.03
N GLY A 105 5.02 4.17 17.71
CA GLY A 105 5.99 4.98 18.45
C GLY A 105 7.01 5.73 17.60
N MET A 106 7.09 5.44 16.30
CA MET A 106 8.04 6.10 15.37
C MET A 106 7.58 7.51 15.01
N GLN A 107 7.57 8.42 15.99
CA GLN A 107 7.00 9.76 15.90
C GLN A 107 8.04 10.88 15.79
N GLY A 108 9.33 10.54 15.79
CA GLY A 108 10.45 11.47 15.64
C GLY A 108 10.43 12.19 14.30
N PHE A 109 11.18 13.30 14.21
CA PHE A 109 11.23 14.09 12.98
C PHE A 109 11.76 13.28 11.80
N PHE A 110 12.85 12.54 12.00
CA PHE A 110 13.41 11.70 10.96
C PHE A 110 12.51 10.50 10.64
N ASP A 111 11.82 9.95 11.64
CA ASP A 111 10.86 8.87 11.41
C ASP A 111 9.79 9.28 10.40
N ARG A 112 9.20 10.47 10.60
CA ARG A 112 8.16 11.01 9.70
C ARG A 112 8.69 11.19 8.29
N ILE A 113 9.93 11.65 8.13
CA ILE A 113 10.57 11.79 6.81
C ILE A 113 10.72 10.43 6.14
N VAL A 114 11.21 9.41 6.87
CA VAL A 114 11.42 8.07 6.33
C VAL A 114 10.09 7.39 5.99
N LEU A 115 9.06 7.54 6.84
CA LEU A 115 7.72 7.02 6.58
C LEU A 115 7.08 7.71 5.37
N ALA A 116 7.22 9.03 5.23
CA ALA A 116 6.75 9.76 4.05
C ALA A 116 7.49 9.31 2.77
N TYR A 117 8.80 9.09 2.86
CA TYR A 117 9.61 8.55 1.77
C TYR A 117 9.14 7.15 1.35
N PHE A 118 8.84 6.28 2.32
CA PHE A 118 8.29 4.95 2.06
C PHE A 118 6.98 5.01 1.26
N VAL A 119 6.04 5.87 1.66
CA VAL A 119 4.78 6.08 0.92
C VAL A 119 5.04 6.61 -0.48
N ALA A 120 5.93 7.60 -0.63
CA ALA A 120 6.29 8.15 -1.94
C ALA A 120 6.92 7.10 -2.88
N CYS A 121 7.71 6.18 -2.34
CA CYS A 121 8.27 5.05 -3.08
C CYS A 121 7.16 4.10 -3.58
N GLY A 122 6.20 3.76 -2.73
CA GLY A 122 5.04 2.94 -3.09
C GLY A 122 4.22 3.56 -4.22
N VAL A 123 3.89 4.85 -4.11
CA VAL A 123 3.17 5.61 -5.15
C VAL A 123 3.95 5.60 -6.47
N SER A 124 5.24 5.90 -6.43
CA SER A 124 6.10 5.94 -7.63
C SER A 124 6.18 4.59 -8.35
N ARG A 125 6.18 3.51 -7.58
CA ARG A 125 6.22 2.15 -8.12
C ARG A 125 4.92 1.78 -8.84
N LEU A 126 3.75 2.08 -8.26
CA LEU A 126 2.46 1.82 -8.92
C LEU A 126 2.29 2.66 -10.17
N ALA A 127 2.65 3.94 -10.11
CA ALA A 127 2.62 4.80 -11.29
C ALA A 127 3.49 4.25 -12.43
N ARG A 128 4.71 3.76 -12.12
CA ARG A 128 5.58 3.11 -13.12
C ARG A 128 4.96 1.82 -13.68
N TYR A 129 4.33 1.01 -12.82
CA TYR A 129 3.68 -0.23 -13.24
C TYR A 129 2.51 0.04 -14.19
N ASN A 130 1.67 1.03 -13.89
CA ASN A 130 0.53 1.40 -14.74
C ASN A 130 0.99 1.89 -16.12
N VAL A 131 1.99 2.78 -16.17
CA VAL A 131 2.55 3.28 -17.44
C VAL A 131 3.18 2.14 -18.26
N THR A 132 3.92 1.24 -17.60
CA THR A 132 4.54 0.09 -18.29
C THR A 132 3.48 -0.85 -18.87
N ALA A 133 2.40 -1.09 -18.12
CA ALA A 133 1.28 -1.93 -18.58
C ALA A 133 0.58 -1.34 -19.82
N GLU A 134 0.45 -0.02 -19.91
CA GLU A 134 -0.12 0.66 -21.09
C GLU A 134 0.83 0.61 -22.31
N THR A 135 2.13 0.77 -22.08
CA THR A 135 3.11 0.78 -23.19
C THR A 135 3.30 -0.63 -23.79
N MET A 136 3.16 -1.68 -22.97
CA MET A 136 3.25 -3.07 -23.42
C MET A 136 2.04 -3.57 -24.21
N SER A 137 0.89 -2.89 -24.14
CA SER A 137 -0.27 -3.22 -24.97
C SER A 137 -0.04 -2.96 -26.46
N ASP A 138 0.89 -2.07 -26.81
CA ASP A 138 1.12 -1.62 -28.17
C ASP A 138 2.33 -2.25 -28.88
N ASP A 139 3.26 -2.91 -28.17
CA ASP A 139 4.48 -3.44 -28.80
C ASP A 139 4.91 -4.83 -28.29
N SER A 140 4.77 -5.82 -29.17
CA SER A 140 5.59 -7.05 -29.25
C SER A 140 5.94 -7.84 -27.96
N GLY A 141 4.94 -8.31 -27.22
CA GLY A 141 4.87 -9.71 -26.75
C GLY A 141 5.97 -10.36 -25.88
N LYS A 142 7.00 -9.67 -25.34
CA LYS A 142 7.92 -10.23 -24.34
C LYS A 142 8.46 -9.17 -23.39
N VAL A 143 7.91 -9.10 -22.17
CA VAL A 143 8.58 -8.41 -21.05
C VAL A 143 9.00 -9.45 -20.02
N SER A 144 10.30 -9.70 -20.00
CA SER A 144 10.92 -10.81 -19.28
C SER A 144 11.48 -10.43 -17.92
N HIS A 145 11.16 -9.25 -17.36
CA HIS A 145 11.75 -8.80 -16.12
C HIS A 145 10.73 -8.01 -15.28
N PHE A 146 10.37 -8.55 -14.12
CA PHE A 146 9.72 -7.78 -13.04
C PHE A 146 10.82 -7.07 -12.24
N GLU A 147 10.79 -5.73 -12.25
CA GLU A 147 11.72 -4.91 -11.47
C GLU A 147 11.09 -4.51 -10.12
N GLY A 148 11.78 -4.80 -9.01
CA GLY A 148 11.41 -4.39 -7.63
C GLY A 148 10.46 -5.34 -6.87
N THR A 149 10.44 -5.27 -5.53
CA THR A 149 9.60 -6.11 -4.63
C THR A 149 8.13 -5.66 -4.52
N PRO A 150 7.11 -6.50 -4.78
CA PRO A 150 5.69 -6.11 -4.77
C PRO A 150 5.30 -5.25 -3.56
N ILE A 151 4.41 -4.27 -3.72
CA ILE A 151 3.99 -3.40 -2.59
C ILE A 151 3.39 -4.21 -1.43
N PRO A 152 2.67 -5.33 -1.66
CA PRO A 152 2.27 -6.24 -0.59
C PRO A 152 3.40 -6.73 0.32
N THR A 153 4.68 -6.57 -0.04
CA THR A 153 5.81 -6.82 0.88
C THR A 153 5.78 -5.95 2.13
N SER A 154 5.05 -4.82 2.13
CA SER A 154 4.83 -4.02 3.34
C SER A 154 4.04 -4.76 4.43
N VAL A 155 3.31 -5.83 4.08
CA VAL A 155 2.66 -6.72 5.05
C VAL A 155 3.67 -7.38 5.98
N VAL A 156 4.91 -7.59 5.53
CA VAL A 156 5.99 -8.09 6.40
C VAL A 156 6.35 -7.07 7.48
N LEU A 157 6.36 -5.77 7.13
CA LEU A 157 6.58 -4.69 8.11
C LEU A 157 5.40 -4.60 9.08
N VAL A 158 4.17 -4.80 8.60
CA VAL A 158 2.99 -4.84 9.47
C VAL A 158 3.06 -6.04 10.42
N ALA A 159 3.47 -7.22 9.95
CA ALA A 159 3.66 -8.39 10.79
C ALA A 159 4.74 -8.15 11.86
N LEU A 160 5.84 -7.48 11.50
CA LEU A 160 6.87 -7.06 12.45
C LEU A 160 6.29 -6.17 13.57
N LEU A 161 5.48 -5.16 13.20
CA LEU A 161 4.82 -4.27 14.15
C LEU A 161 3.77 -4.99 15.01
N GLU A 162 3.08 -5.96 14.44
CA GLU A 162 2.14 -6.80 15.18
C GLU A 162 2.88 -7.63 16.24
N VAL A 163 4.00 -8.25 15.89
CA VAL A 163 4.84 -8.95 16.87
C VAL A 163 5.33 -7.98 17.95
N ALA A 164 5.75 -6.77 17.58
CA ALA A 164 6.16 -5.75 18.55
C ALA A 164 5.01 -5.40 19.52
N ALA A 165 3.79 -5.25 19.01
CA ALA A 165 2.59 -5.01 19.81
C ALA A 165 2.29 -6.18 20.77
N TRP A 166 2.43 -7.42 20.30
CA TRP A 166 2.26 -8.63 21.12
C TRP A 166 3.30 -8.74 22.24
N THR A 167 4.54 -8.35 21.98
CA THR A 167 5.61 -8.37 23.00
C THR A 167 5.61 -7.14 23.90
N GLY A 168 4.69 -6.18 23.69
CA GLY A 168 4.64 -4.92 24.43
C GLY A 168 5.74 -3.92 24.05
N ALA A 169 6.48 -4.17 22.96
CA ALA A 169 7.57 -3.34 22.46
C ALA A 169 7.03 -2.16 21.64
N LEU A 170 6.31 -1.26 22.30
CA LEU A 170 5.67 -0.10 21.71
C LEU A 170 6.19 1.19 22.34
N ARG A 171 6.13 2.30 21.60
CA ARG A 171 6.55 3.64 22.05
C ARG A 171 8.00 3.62 22.55
N GLN A 172 8.21 3.83 23.85
CA GLN A 172 9.55 3.93 24.45
C GLN A 172 10.27 2.58 24.48
N ASP A 173 9.52 1.47 24.45
CA ASP A 173 10.05 0.10 24.47
C ASP A 173 10.20 -0.48 23.07
N LEU A 174 10.14 0.35 22.02
CA LEU A 174 10.38 -0.09 20.66
C LEU A 174 11.75 -0.76 20.54
N TRP A 175 11.82 -1.84 19.76
CA TRP A 175 13.07 -2.53 19.52
C TRP A 175 14.12 -1.58 18.93
N PHE A 176 15.36 -1.76 19.37
CA PHE A 176 16.51 -0.91 19.05
C PHE A 176 16.47 0.51 19.65
N GLY A 177 15.44 0.84 20.43
CA GLY A 177 15.33 2.10 21.19
C GLY A 177 15.21 3.34 20.33
N GLU A 178 15.49 4.49 20.93
CA GLU A 178 15.58 5.78 20.23
C GLU A 178 17.03 6.24 20.10
N THR A 179 17.35 6.87 18.98
CA THR A 179 18.65 7.51 18.73
C THR A 179 18.42 9.00 18.45
N SER A 180 19.14 9.87 19.16
CA SER A 180 19.09 11.32 18.90
C SER A 180 20.23 11.70 17.95
N ILE A 181 19.88 12.25 16.78
CA ILE A 181 20.84 12.79 15.81
C ILE A 181 20.62 14.30 15.76
N ALA A 182 21.64 15.08 16.15
CA ALA A 182 21.57 16.54 16.19
C ALA A 182 20.36 17.09 16.98
N GLY A 183 19.93 16.40 18.04
CA GLY A 183 18.77 16.78 18.86
C GLY A 183 17.41 16.34 18.30
N LEU A 184 17.39 15.62 17.18
CA LEU A 184 16.17 15.08 16.56
C LEU A 184 16.10 13.55 16.75
N THR A 185 14.94 13.05 17.16
CA THR A 185 14.72 11.63 17.41
C THR A 185 14.58 10.83 16.11
N LEU A 186 15.24 9.67 16.08
CA LEU A 186 15.16 8.62 15.07
C LEU A 186 15.03 7.27 15.77
N HIS A 187 14.06 6.46 15.37
CA HIS A 187 13.97 5.06 15.76
C HIS A 187 14.65 4.19 14.70
N PRO A 188 15.68 3.38 15.02
CA PRO A 188 16.36 2.54 14.03
C PRO A 188 15.41 1.62 13.26
N LEU A 189 14.31 1.18 13.89
CA LEU A 189 13.27 0.38 13.27
C LEU A 189 12.67 1.04 12.01
N VAL A 190 12.58 2.38 11.97
CA VAL A 190 12.03 3.12 10.83
C VAL A 190 12.88 2.94 9.57
N LEU A 191 14.18 2.65 9.72
CA LEU A 191 15.08 2.41 8.60
C LEU A 191 14.68 1.16 7.81
N LEU A 192 13.94 0.22 8.40
CA LEU A 192 13.35 -0.92 7.68
C LEU A 192 12.29 -0.46 6.68
N PHE A 193 11.50 0.57 7.01
CA PHE A 193 10.57 1.20 6.07
C PHE A 193 11.31 1.93 4.97
N GLY A 194 12.38 2.66 5.30
CA GLY A 194 13.27 3.29 4.32
C GLY A 194 13.86 2.26 3.35
N LEU A 195 14.43 1.17 3.87
CA LEU A 195 14.98 0.07 3.09
C LEU A 195 13.92 -0.58 2.20
N SER A 196 12.74 -0.89 2.75
CA SER A 196 11.63 -1.46 1.99
C SER A 196 11.18 -0.53 0.85
N GLY A 197 11.04 0.76 1.12
CA GLY A 197 10.72 1.78 0.11
C GLY A 197 11.79 1.87 -0.97
N SER A 198 13.07 1.90 -0.58
CA SER A 198 14.18 1.88 -1.53
C SER A 198 14.17 0.62 -2.39
N LEU A 199 13.87 -0.57 -1.83
CA LEU A 199 13.72 -1.82 -2.58
C LEU A 199 12.54 -1.77 -3.57
N MET A 200 11.46 -1.07 -3.24
CA MET A 200 10.30 -0.90 -4.13
C MET A 200 10.64 -0.13 -5.42
N ILE A 201 11.52 0.86 -5.32
CA ILE A 201 11.98 1.68 -6.46
C ILE A 201 13.29 1.19 -7.08
N SER A 202 13.98 0.27 -6.41
CA SER A 202 15.28 -0.23 -6.85
C SER A 202 15.15 -1.09 -8.09
N ARG A 203 16.07 -0.90 -9.05
CA ARG A 203 16.19 -1.73 -10.26
C ARG A 203 16.88 -3.07 -10.01
N ILE A 204 16.79 -3.62 -8.79
CA ILE A 204 17.40 -4.92 -8.47
C ILE A 204 16.62 -6.00 -9.22
N ARG A 205 17.28 -6.59 -10.22
CA ARG A 205 16.79 -7.71 -11.03
C ARG A 205 16.91 -8.98 -10.19
N ILE A 206 15.80 -9.53 -9.72
CA ILE A 206 15.79 -10.84 -9.06
C ILE A 206 15.67 -11.91 -10.16
N PRO A 207 16.69 -12.75 -10.40
CA PRO A 207 16.60 -13.84 -11.36
C PRO A 207 15.67 -14.93 -10.82
N LYS A 208 14.80 -15.46 -11.68
CA LYS A 208 13.88 -16.54 -11.33
C LYS A 208 14.65 -17.88 -11.25
N PRO A 209 14.40 -18.76 -10.27
CA PRO A 209 14.78 -20.16 -10.36
C PRO A 209 13.99 -20.88 -11.47
#